data_AF-A0A934GX04-F1
#
_entry.id   AF-A0A934GX04-F1
#
_cell.length_a   1.000
_cell.length_b   1.000
_cell.length_c   1.000
_cell.angle_alpha   90.00
_cell.angle_beta   90.00
_cell.angle_gamma   90.00
#
_symmetry.space_group_name_H-M   'P 1'
#
loop_
_entity.id
_entity.type
_entity.pdbx_description
1 polymer ?
#
loop_
_entity_poly.entity_id
_entity_poly.type
_entity_poly.pdbx_seq_one_letter_code
_entity_poly.pdbx_strand_id
1 'polypeptide(L)'
;MVKFLRLALALGIMTLLVVTGLILKTVLAQGDPPSLPPDHPYAAFIDSHNAAIRAGATAEWRKLEGVAVDTVHHRVYFAASYVDSGMADGQGDIQLVANSCGIVYAGDLNADYDIAAVYPYVVGSLDGMCNPDNLFVDSQGNLWIGEDSGVHANNFLWMWDGTELKRFASMPAAAEVTGLRIQPDGTLFLNFQHPDAGSIAPYNQPLIGVVTGFKAGDAFESLPLPSGDDTRRLVLAAGEYTILGYVGNPISATSTELLGSITNPNGESILACPAPDGNMFLPITANEGDLYTNFECRPGTVSKMHLQRDDAGNWSVTEGEMVNFVEIGGTWNNCNASVTPWNTGLTSEESPPDTAAIWGVWQAGAPLLDSYLGVKSNPFNVGYAVELIPQPSGTQVVKHYAMGRFSQEIALVMPDSKTVYYGDDGDNRVMYKFVADNPGDLSAGTLYAAKISQDGETLNIEWIALGSGNDAAIGAAIAELQPE
;
A
#
# COMPACT_ATOMS: atom_id res chain seq x y z
N MET A 1 -58.14 47.74 -12.51
CA MET A 1 -56.80 48.37 -12.67
C MET A 1 -55.87 47.71 -11.66
N VAL A 2 -54.75 47.04 -11.92
CA VAL A 2 -53.94 46.59 -13.08
C VAL A 2 -53.06 45.48 -12.44
N LYS A 3 -53.20 44.19 -12.78
CA LYS A 3 -52.34 43.37 -13.67
C LYS A 3 -50.81 43.43 -13.42
N PHE A 4 -50.24 42.24 -13.16
CA PHE A 4 -48.92 41.69 -13.57
C PHE A 4 -47.61 42.45 -13.24
N LEU A 5 -46.67 41.77 -12.54
CA LEU A 5 -45.43 41.27 -13.15
C LEU A 5 -44.76 40.17 -12.30
N ARG A 6 -44.21 39.18 -12.98
CA ARG A 6 -43.46 38.01 -12.50
C ARG A 6 -42.01 38.41 -12.19
N LEU A 7 -41.35 37.74 -11.23
CA LEU A 7 -40.05 37.11 -11.48
C LEU A 7 -39.78 36.00 -10.45
N ALA A 8 -39.22 34.91 -10.95
CA ALA A 8 -38.96 33.66 -10.25
C ALA A 8 -37.73 33.75 -9.34
N LEU A 9 -37.75 33.01 -8.22
CA LEU A 9 -36.54 32.38 -7.70
C LEU A 9 -36.90 30.92 -7.42
N ALA A 10 -36.49 30.06 -8.35
CA ALA A 10 -36.67 28.63 -8.30
C ALA A 10 -35.67 28.00 -7.31
N LEU A 11 -36.09 26.85 -6.76
CA LEU A 11 -35.30 25.88 -6.01
C LEU A 11 -33.82 25.82 -6.44
N GLY A 12 -32.92 26.08 -5.49
CA GLY A 12 -31.53 25.67 -5.56
C GLY A 12 -31.29 24.54 -4.55
N ILE A 13 -31.83 23.36 -4.83
CA ILE A 13 -31.34 22.12 -4.22
C ILE A 13 -29.99 21.87 -4.88
N MET A 14 -28.91 22.18 -4.16
CA MET A 14 -27.56 21.84 -4.60
C MET A 14 -27.35 20.37 -4.28
N THR A 15 -27.81 19.52 -5.20
CA THR A 15 -27.43 18.11 -5.27
C THR A 15 -25.93 18.07 -5.48
N LEU A 16 -25.18 17.75 -4.44
CA LEU A 16 -23.79 17.34 -4.56
C LEU A 16 -23.82 16.03 -5.34
N LEU A 17 -23.64 16.12 -6.66
CA LEU A 17 -23.54 14.93 -7.49
C LEU A 17 -22.33 14.13 -6.98
N VAL A 18 -22.63 12.91 -6.57
CA VAL A 18 -21.96 11.66 -6.93
C VAL A 18 -21.26 11.78 -8.30
N VAL A 19 -20.11 12.45 -8.33
CA VAL A 19 -19.25 12.63 -9.53
C VAL A 19 -18.11 11.59 -9.54
N THR A 20 -17.88 10.86 -8.45
CA THR A 20 -16.90 9.76 -8.42
C THR A 20 -17.40 8.48 -9.09
N GLY A 21 -18.70 8.18 -9.03
CA GLY A 21 -19.27 6.94 -9.59
C GLY A 21 -19.85 7.03 -11.01
N LEU A 22 -20.17 8.23 -11.53
CA LEU A 22 -20.90 8.37 -12.81
C LEU A 22 -20.06 8.90 -13.97
N ILE A 23 -18.86 9.44 -13.73
CA ILE A 23 -17.91 9.77 -14.81
C ILE A 23 -17.20 8.51 -15.33
N LEU A 24 -17.19 7.40 -14.56
CA LEU A 24 -16.49 6.17 -14.93
C LEU A 24 -17.11 5.40 -16.11
N LYS A 25 -18.30 5.78 -16.61
CA LYS A 25 -18.94 5.10 -17.75
C LYS A 25 -18.76 5.77 -19.12
N THR A 26 -18.03 6.89 -19.22
CA THR A 26 -17.92 7.60 -20.51
C THR A 26 -16.51 8.08 -20.89
N VAL A 27 -15.46 7.49 -20.32
CA VAL A 27 -14.17 7.43 -21.00
C VAL A 27 -14.04 6.00 -21.54
N LEU A 28 -14.57 5.78 -22.74
CA LEU A 28 -14.23 4.60 -23.50
C LEU A 28 -12.71 4.67 -23.74
N ALA A 29 -11.98 3.67 -23.26
CA ALA A 29 -10.57 3.46 -23.55
C ALA A 29 -10.34 3.63 -25.06
N GLN A 30 -9.40 4.50 -25.43
CA GLN A 30 -8.91 4.52 -26.80
C GLN A 30 -7.73 3.55 -26.88
N GLY A 31 -8.01 2.31 -27.24
CA GLY A 31 -7.02 1.25 -27.45
C GLY A 31 -6.76 0.36 -26.23
N ASP A 32 -6.05 -0.74 -26.48
CA ASP A 32 -5.56 -1.67 -25.48
C ASP A 32 -4.23 -1.18 -24.89
N PRO A 33 -3.84 -1.62 -23.67
CA PRO A 33 -2.51 -1.37 -23.16
C PRO A 33 -1.44 -1.93 -24.12
N PRO A 34 -0.23 -1.33 -24.15
CA PRO A 34 0.89 -1.86 -24.89
C PRO A 34 1.14 -3.33 -24.51
N SER A 35 1.26 -4.20 -25.50
CA SER A 35 1.52 -5.63 -25.29
C SER A 35 2.98 -5.96 -25.51
N LEU A 36 3.51 -6.84 -24.67
CA LEU A 36 4.84 -7.41 -24.80
C LEU A 36 4.75 -8.76 -25.54
N PRO A 37 5.66 -9.07 -26.48
CA PRO A 37 5.71 -10.41 -27.08
C PRO A 37 5.86 -11.50 -26.00
N PRO A 38 5.09 -12.60 -26.05
CA PRO A 38 5.14 -13.64 -25.02
C PRO A 38 6.52 -14.32 -24.88
N ASP A 39 7.33 -14.30 -25.93
CA ASP A 39 8.69 -14.86 -26.00
C ASP A 39 9.79 -13.83 -25.69
N HIS A 40 9.42 -12.62 -25.25
CA HIS A 40 10.38 -11.61 -24.83
C HIS A 40 11.23 -12.15 -23.65
N PRO A 41 12.57 -12.01 -23.68
CA PRO A 41 13.46 -12.63 -22.69
C PRO A 41 13.21 -12.17 -21.25
N TYR A 42 12.60 -11.00 -21.07
CA TYR A 42 12.26 -10.43 -19.76
C TYR A 42 10.75 -10.38 -19.49
N ALA A 43 9.94 -11.18 -20.20
CA ALA A 43 8.48 -11.20 -20.01
C ALA A 43 8.07 -11.50 -18.56
N ALA A 44 8.82 -12.34 -17.85
CA ALA A 44 8.58 -12.64 -16.43
C ALA A 44 8.63 -11.39 -15.54
N PHE A 45 9.35 -10.34 -15.93
CA PHE A 45 9.59 -9.15 -15.12
C PHE A 45 8.82 -7.92 -15.58
N ILE A 46 8.50 -7.82 -16.88
CA ILE A 46 7.79 -6.68 -17.48
C ILE A 46 6.28 -6.95 -17.60
N ASP A 47 5.90 -8.22 -17.77
CA ASP A 47 4.52 -8.71 -17.96
C ASP A 47 4.28 -9.91 -17.03
N SER A 48 4.62 -9.74 -15.75
CA SER A 48 4.70 -10.83 -14.77
C SER A 48 3.38 -11.60 -14.64
N HIS A 49 2.25 -10.91 -14.65
CA HIS A 49 0.91 -11.50 -14.57
C HIS A 49 0.63 -12.49 -15.70
N ASN A 50 0.77 -12.05 -16.96
CA ASN A 50 0.50 -12.95 -18.08
C ASN A 50 1.61 -14.01 -18.21
N ALA A 51 2.85 -13.72 -17.81
CA ALA A 51 3.92 -14.72 -17.74
C ALA A 51 3.59 -15.84 -16.74
N ALA A 52 3.04 -15.50 -15.57
CA ALA A 52 2.61 -16.45 -14.56
C ALA A 52 1.46 -17.34 -15.07
N ILE A 53 0.43 -16.75 -15.68
CA ILE A 53 -0.68 -17.50 -16.28
C ILE A 53 -0.19 -18.46 -17.36
N ARG A 54 0.71 -18.00 -18.25
CA ARG A 54 1.31 -18.85 -19.30
C ARG A 54 2.12 -20.00 -18.71
N ALA A 55 2.76 -19.80 -17.56
CA ALA A 55 3.50 -20.82 -16.84
C ALA A 55 2.58 -21.80 -16.05
N GLY A 56 1.28 -21.48 -15.95
CA GLY A 56 0.28 -22.31 -15.29
C GLY A 56 0.03 -21.96 -13.81
N ALA A 57 0.49 -20.80 -13.34
CA ALA A 57 0.19 -20.31 -11.99
C ALA A 57 -1.30 -20.04 -11.79
N THR A 58 -1.72 -20.01 -10.52
CA THR A 58 -3.11 -19.72 -10.15
C THR A 58 -3.33 -18.20 -10.13
N ALA A 59 -4.25 -17.72 -10.97
CA ALA A 59 -4.59 -16.31 -11.14
C ALA A 59 -6.05 -16.06 -10.72
N GLU A 60 -6.37 -16.44 -9.48
CA GLU A 60 -7.73 -16.41 -8.93
C GLU A 60 -7.84 -15.50 -7.70
N TRP A 61 -6.70 -15.05 -7.16
CA TRP A 61 -6.66 -14.27 -5.92
C TRP A 61 -7.39 -12.94 -6.06
N ARG A 62 -7.97 -12.49 -4.94
CA ARG A 62 -8.77 -11.28 -4.81
C ARG A 62 -8.13 -10.37 -3.77
N LYS A 63 -7.58 -9.24 -4.21
CA LYS A 63 -6.97 -8.21 -3.36
C LYS A 63 -6.05 -8.79 -2.28
N LEU A 64 -4.94 -9.41 -2.69
CA LEU A 64 -3.90 -9.76 -1.73
C LEU A 64 -3.19 -8.47 -1.33
N GLU A 65 -3.35 -8.07 -0.08
CA GLU A 65 -2.90 -6.76 0.41
C GLU A 65 -1.67 -6.90 1.32
N GLY A 66 -1.77 -6.47 2.57
CA GLY A 66 -0.64 -6.45 3.50
C GLY A 66 -0.02 -7.82 3.73
N VAL A 67 1.28 -7.80 3.95
CA VAL A 67 2.10 -8.96 4.32
C VAL A 67 2.87 -8.62 5.58
N ALA A 68 2.88 -9.53 6.55
CA ALA A 68 3.65 -9.35 7.78
C ALA A 68 4.39 -10.63 8.17
N VAL A 69 5.59 -10.48 8.73
CA VAL A 69 6.43 -11.60 9.17
C VAL A 69 6.47 -11.69 10.69
N ASP A 70 6.17 -12.87 11.20
CA ASP A 70 6.23 -13.24 12.61
C ASP A 70 7.47 -14.07 12.86
N THR A 71 8.51 -13.42 13.39
CA THR A 71 9.77 -14.08 13.72
C THR A 71 9.71 -14.85 15.05
N VAL A 72 8.67 -14.63 15.86
CA VAL A 72 8.47 -15.32 17.14
C VAL A 72 7.87 -16.71 16.90
N HIS A 73 6.86 -16.78 16.02
CA HIS A 73 6.14 -18.01 15.70
C HIS A 73 6.54 -18.64 14.38
N HIS A 74 7.51 -18.05 13.66
CA HIS A 74 7.99 -18.49 12.34
C HIS A 74 6.86 -18.57 11.30
N ARG A 75 6.13 -17.47 11.12
CA ARG A 75 5.02 -17.37 10.16
C ARG A 75 5.13 -16.14 9.28
N VAL A 76 4.48 -16.19 8.13
CA VAL A 76 4.14 -15.02 7.33
C VAL A 76 2.62 -14.96 7.20
N TYR A 77 2.07 -13.74 7.26
CA TYR A 77 0.66 -13.46 7.14
C TYR A 77 0.37 -12.71 5.83
N PHE A 78 -0.76 -13.01 5.20
CA PHE A 78 -1.24 -12.35 4.00
C PHE A 78 -2.68 -11.91 4.22
N ALA A 79 -2.97 -10.64 4.03
CA ALA A 79 -4.33 -10.14 3.98
C ALA A 79 -4.94 -10.42 2.60
N ALA A 80 -6.18 -10.87 2.59
CA ALA A 80 -7.04 -10.84 1.42
C ALA A 80 -8.31 -10.09 1.81
N SER A 81 -8.52 -8.88 1.28
CA SER A 81 -9.67 -8.06 1.70
C SER A 81 -11.00 -8.69 1.32
N TYR A 82 -11.02 -9.60 0.34
CA TYR A 82 -12.21 -10.36 -0.07
C TYR A 82 -11.89 -11.83 -0.34
N VAL A 83 -12.85 -12.70 -0.07
CA VAL A 83 -12.91 -14.05 -0.66
C VAL A 83 -14.16 -14.10 -1.51
N ASP A 84 -14.03 -13.88 -2.81
CA ASP A 84 -15.16 -13.92 -3.75
C ASP A 84 -14.69 -14.24 -5.18
N SER A 85 -15.61 -14.13 -6.14
CA SER A 85 -15.33 -14.22 -7.57
C SER A 85 -14.47 -15.46 -7.90
N GLY A 86 -13.28 -15.30 -8.50
CA GLY A 86 -12.41 -16.43 -8.88
C GLY A 86 -12.03 -17.37 -7.73
N MET A 87 -12.08 -16.92 -6.46
CA MET A 87 -11.82 -17.79 -5.29
C MET A 87 -13.06 -18.57 -4.81
N ALA A 88 -14.25 -18.31 -5.36
CA ALA A 88 -15.53 -18.81 -4.82
C ALA A 88 -16.61 -19.07 -5.89
N ASP A 89 -16.27 -19.10 -7.18
CA ASP A 89 -17.24 -19.23 -8.29
C ASP A 89 -17.54 -20.67 -8.71
N GLY A 90 -16.84 -21.65 -8.12
CA GLY A 90 -16.93 -23.07 -8.45
C GLY A 90 -16.00 -23.53 -9.58
N GLN A 91 -15.08 -22.70 -10.07
CA GLN A 91 -14.18 -22.98 -11.20
C GLN A 91 -12.71 -22.65 -10.89
N GLY A 92 -11.80 -23.58 -11.24
CA GLY A 92 -10.36 -23.34 -11.07
C GLY A 92 -9.76 -24.02 -9.84
N ASP A 93 -8.71 -23.43 -9.28
CA ASP A 93 -7.87 -24.03 -8.24
C ASP A 93 -8.34 -23.69 -6.80
N ILE A 94 -9.01 -22.55 -6.59
CA ILE A 94 -9.43 -22.01 -5.29
C ILE A 94 -10.96 -21.88 -5.22
N GLN A 95 -11.59 -22.72 -4.40
CA GLN A 95 -13.04 -22.85 -4.23
C GLN A 95 -13.43 -22.79 -2.77
N LEU A 96 -13.32 -21.59 -2.20
CA LEU A 96 -13.64 -21.29 -0.81
C LEU A 96 -15.08 -20.79 -0.67
N VAL A 97 -15.55 -20.74 0.58
CA VAL A 97 -16.83 -20.09 0.90
C VAL A 97 -16.63 -18.58 0.78
N ALA A 98 -17.48 -17.92 0.00
CA ALA A 98 -17.40 -16.48 -0.18
C ALA A 98 -17.51 -15.73 1.16
N ASN A 99 -16.63 -14.75 1.38
CA ASN A 99 -16.61 -13.86 2.52
C ASN A 99 -16.28 -12.44 2.08
N SER A 100 -17.27 -11.55 2.17
CA SER A 100 -17.11 -10.14 1.82
C SER A 100 -16.27 -9.34 2.83
N CYS A 101 -15.99 -9.91 4.00
CA CYS A 101 -15.09 -9.33 4.99
C CYS A 101 -13.66 -9.82 4.88
N GLY A 102 -13.36 -10.69 3.91
CA GLY A 102 -12.02 -11.17 3.69
C GLY A 102 -11.49 -12.02 4.84
N ILE A 103 -10.17 -12.11 4.89
CA ILE A 103 -9.45 -13.07 5.71
C ILE A 103 -7.97 -12.67 5.79
N VAL A 104 -7.34 -12.95 6.92
CA VAL A 104 -5.89 -13.05 7.01
C VAL A 104 -5.51 -14.52 6.99
N TYR A 105 -4.67 -14.90 6.03
CA TYR A 105 -4.04 -16.21 5.93
C TYR A 105 -2.70 -16.23 6.67
N ALA A 106 -2.29 -17.40 7.16
CA ALA A 106 -0.96 -17.67 7.68
C ALA A 106 -0.27 -18.77 6.87
N GLY A 107 1.04 -18.63 6.67
CA GLY A 107 1.92 -19.69 6.17
C GLY A 107 3.06 -19.94 7.15
N ASP A 108 3.32 -21.21 7.47
CA ASP A 108 4.43 -21.58 8.34
C ASP A 108 5.75 -21.54 7.56
N LEU A 109 6.71 -20.74 8.02
CA LEU A 109 8.01 -20.55 7.40
C LEU A 109 8.94 -21.70 7.73
N ASN A 110 9.58 -22.27 6.72
CA ASN A 110 10.68 -23.21 6.91
C ASN A 110 12.02 -22.46 7.16
N ALA A 111 13.12 -23.20 7.26
CA ALA A 111 14.45 -22.64 7.53
C ALA A 111 14.98 -21.70 6.43
N ASP A 112 14.47 -21.84 5.20
CA ASP A 112 14.81 -21.03 4.03
C ASP A 112 13.78 -19.89 3.83
N TYR A 113 12.94 -19.61 4.83
CA TYR A 113 11.85 -18.63 4.78
C TYR A 113 10.85 -18.88 3.64
N ASP A 114 10.71 -20.13 3.22
CA ASP A 114 9.69 -20.55 2.26
C ASP A 114 8.44 -21.11 2.95
N ILE A 115 7.30 -21.03 2.27
CA ILE A 115 6.01 -21.58 2.69
C ILE A 115 5.54 -22.64 1.69
N ALA A 116 4.95 -23.72 2.21
CA ALA A 116 4.38 -24.80 1.40
C ALA A 116 2.85 -24.72 1.28
N ALA A 117 2.20 -23.93 2.14
CA ALA A 117 0.76 -23.71 2.13
C ALA A 117 0.43 -22.43 2.89
N VAL A 118 -0.77 -21.91 2.66
CA VAL A 118 -1.41 -20.93 3.52
C VAL A 118 -2.76 -21.46 4.02
N TYR A 119 -3.14 -21.07 5.23
CA TYR A 119 -4.38 -21.50 5.89
C TYR A 119 -5.07 -20.32 6.60
N PRO A 120 -6.41 -20.37 6.78
CA PRO A 120 -7.14 -19.33 7.49
C PRO A 120 -6.57 -19.08 8.89
N TYR A 121 -6.30 -17.82 9.21
CA TYR A 121 -5.77 -17.42 10.52
C TYR A 121 -6.74 -16.52 11.28
N VAL A 122 -7.14 -15.39 10.68
CA VAL A 122 -8.19 -14.52 11.22
C VAL A 122 -9.24 -14.31 10.14
N VAL A 123 -10.43 -14.88 10.34
CA VAL A 123 -11.52 -14.82 9.35
C VAL A 123 -12.37 -13.58 9.60
N GLY A 124 -12.57 -12.77 8.57
CA GLY A 124 -13.32 -11.53 8.68
C GLY A 124 -14.82 -11.75 8.92
N SER A 125 -15.45 -10.81 9.63
CA SER A 125 -16.91 -10.78 9.88
C SER A 125 -17.37 -9.36 10.21
N LEU A 126 -18.66 -9.05 10.00
CA LEU A 126 -19.23 -7.72 10.25
C LEU A 126 -19.16 -7.25 11.73
N ASP A 127 -19.03 -8.20 12.67
CA ASP A 127 -18.88 -7.89 14.09
C ASP A 127 -17.39 -7.91 14.54
N GLY A 128 -16.49 -8.31 13.65
CA GLY A 128 -15.04 -8.38 13.86
C GLY A 128 -14.30 -7.51 12.86
N MET A 129 -13.12 -7.97 12.43
CA MET A 129 -12.38 -7.35 11.32
C MET A 129 -13.11 -7.56 10.00
N CYS A 130 -13.09 -6.57 9.13
CA CYS A 130 -13.60 -6.67 7.76
C CYS A 130 -12.69 -5.94 6.77
N ASN A 131 -12.39 -6.58 5.63
CA ASN A 131 -11.48 -6.08 4.59
C ASN A 131 -10.10 -5.72 5.16
N PRO A 132 -9.37 -6.71 5.72
CA PRO A 132 -8.01 -6.47 6.16
C PRO A 132 -7.14 -6.04 5.00
N ASP A 133 -6.34 -5.03 5.26
CA ASP A 133 -5.40 -4.44 4.32
C ASP A 133 -4.02 -4.42 4.98
N ASN A 134 -3.78 -3.47 5.88
CA ASN A 134 -2.48 -3.23 6.49
C ASN A 134 -2.18 -4.30 7.56
N LEU A 135 -1.03 -4.98 7.46
CA LEU A 135 -0.58 -5.96 8.47
C LEU A 135 0.77 -5.56 9.09
N PHE A 136 0.92 -5.78 10.40
CA PHE A 136 2.22 -5.69 11.07
C PHE A 136 2.30 -6.66 12.26
N VAL A 137 3.47 -7.23 12.54
CA VAL A 137 3.68 -8.06 13.74
C VAL A 137 4.59 -7.33 14.72
N ASP A 138 4.13 -7.15 15.96
CA ASP A 138 4.95 -6.51 17.00
C ASP A 138 6.01 -7.45 17.58
N SER A 139 6.87 -6.93 18.46
CA SER A 139 7.98 -7.68 19.06
C SER A 139 7.54 -8.82 19.99
N GLN A 140 6.26 -8.91 20.34
CA GLN A 140 5.68 -10.01 21.13
C GLN A 140 5.02 -11.08 20.25
N GLY A 141 4.95 -10.87 18.93
CA GLY A 141 4.26 -11.77 18.02
C GLY A 141 2.76 -11.51 17.90
N ASN A 142 2.26 -10.37 18.40
CA ASN A 142 0.86 -9.99 18.14
C ASN A 142 0.71 -9.45 16.72
N LEU A 143 -0.36 -9.84 16.05
CA LEU A 143 -0.67 -9.40 14.70
C LEU A 143 -1.60 -8.18 14.75
N TRP A 144 -1.13 -7.06 14.23
CA TRP A 144 -1.87 -5.81 14.07
C TRP A 144 -2.44 -5.73 12.66
N ILE A 145 -3.71 -5.34 12.56
CA ILE A 145 -4.51 -5.46 11.33
C ILE A 145 -5.33 -4.18 11.13
N GLY A 146 -5.00 -3.42 10.09
CA GLY A 146 -5.75 -2.26 9.64
C GLY A 146 -6.78 -2.63 8.57
N GLU A 147 -7.91 -1.95 8.59
CA GLU A 147 -8.99 -2.13 7.61
C GLU A 147 -8.97 -1.04 6.53
N ASP A 148 -9.26 -1.45 5.29
CA ASP A 148 -9.88 -0.64 4.23
C ASP A 148 -11.24 -1.27 3.85
N SER A 149 -12.23 -1.05 4.71
CA SER A 149 -13.57 -1.60 4.54
C SER A 149 -14.53 -0.59 3.94
N GLY A 150 -15.17 -1.02 2.84
CA GLY A 150 -16.35 -0.36 2.29
C GLY A 150 -17.66 -0.69 3.04
N VAL A 151 -17.65 -1.62 4.00
CA VAL A 151 -18.86 -2.05 4.73
C VAL A 151 -18.92 -1.54 6.17
N HIS A 152 -17.77 -1.29 6.81
CA HIS A 152 -17.73 -0.56 8.07
C HIS A 152 -17.82 0.95 7.82
N ALA A 153 -18.60 1.66 8.64
CA ALA A 153 -18.66 3.13 8.55
C ALA A 153 -17.37 3.80 9.05
N ASN A 154 -16.71 3.17 10.03
CA ASN A 154 -15.41 3.54 10.58
C ASN A 154 -14.51 2.32 10.42
N ASN A 155 -13.33 2.48 9.83
CA ASN A 155 -12.33 1.42 9.82
C ASN A 155 -11.59 1.35 11.15
N PHE A 156 -11.09 0.17 11.46
CA PHE A 156 -10.45 -0.11 12.73
C PHE A 156 -9.01 -0.58 12.58
N LEU A 157 -8.17 -0.24 13.56
CA LEU A 157 -6.91 -0.95 13.81
C LEU A 157 -7.17 -1.99 14.90
N TRP A 158 -7.01 -3.25 14.55
CA TRP A 158 -7.13 -4.39 15.44
C TRP A 158 -5.77 -4.91 15.88
N MET A 159 -5.74 -5.62 17.01
CA MET A 159 -4.63 -6.45 17.45
C MET A 159 -5.15 -7.85 17.77
N TRP A 160 -4.50 -8.87 17.23
CA TRP A 160 -4.74 -10.28 17.47
C TRP A 160 -3.57 -10.89 18.24
N ASP A 161 -3.84 -11.37 19.46
CA ASP A 161 -2.82 -11.95 20.35
C ASP A 161 -2.67 -13.48 20.21
N GLY A 162 -3.28 -14.06 19.18
CA GLY A 162 -3.40 -15.51 19.01
C GLY A 162 -4.65 -16.12 19.64
N THR A 163 -5.39 -15.34 20.45
CA THR A 163 -6.60 -15.82 21.12
C THR A 163 -7.79 -14.87 20.99
N GLU A 164 -7.57 -13.56 21.06
CA GLU A 164 -8.60 -12.54 21.04
C GLU A 164 -8.25 -11.42 20.06
N LEU A 165 -9.28 -10.95 19.34
CA LEU A 165 -9.19 -9.79 18.45
C LEU A 165 -9.68 -8.55 19.20
N LYS A 166 -8.79 -7.58 19.40
CA LYS A 166 -9.05 -6.36 20.19
C LYS A 166 -8.99 -5.12 19.29
N ARG A 167 -9.99 -4.24 19.39
CA ARG A 167 -9.97 -2.93 18.72
C ARG A 167 -9.06 -1.97 19.48
N PHE A 168 -7.98 -1.57 18.85
CA PHE A 168 -7.08 -0.56 19.38
C PHE A 168 -7.46 0.85 18.93
N ALA A 169 -7.77 1.04 17.63
CA ALA A 169 -8.16 2.35 17.13
C ALA A 169 -9.41 2.29 16.25
N SER A 170 -10.18 3.37 16.24
CA SER A 170 -11.27 3.64 15.30
C SER A 170 -10.92 4.90 14.52
N MET A 171 -10.83 4.79 13.21
CA MET A 171 -10.60 5.94 12.32
C MET A 171 -11.87 6.80 12.26
N PRO A 172 -11.77 8.10 11.91
CA PRO A 172 -12.95 8.88 11.52
C PRO A 172 -13.70 8.21 10.37
N ALA A 173 -15.00 8.52 10.20
CA ALA A 173 -15.82 7.86 9.19
C ALA A 173 -15.21 7.94 7.79
N ALA A 174 -15.40 6.87 7.01
CA ALA A 174 -14.84 6.63 5.67
C ALA A 174 -13.32 6.46 5.58
N ALA A 175 -12.55 6.99 6.53
CA ALA A 175 -11.10 6.84 6.49
C ALA A 175 -10.68 5.38 6.64
N GLU A 176 -9.65 4.97 5.90
CA GLU A 176 -8.98 3.68 6.06
C GLU A 176 -7.77 3.79 6.99
N VAL A 177 -7.33 2.66 7.52
CA VAL A 177 -6.08 2.57 8.28
C VAL A 177 -4.92 2.41 7.33
N THR A 178 -3.96 3.34 7.33
CA THR A 178 -2.73 3.22 6.53
C THR A 178 -1.47 3.46 7.36
N GLY A 179 -0.31 3.15 6.79
CA GLY A 179 0.98 3.51 7.38
C GLY A 179 1.26 2.85 8.73
N LEU A 180 0.73 1.65 8.96
CA LEU A 180 0.94 0.90 10.19
C LEU A 180 2.41 0.46 10.28
N ARG A 181 3.16 1.09 11.20
CA ARG A 181 4.56 0.74 11.45
C ARG A 181 4.86 0.70 12.94
N ILE A 182 5.29 -0.46 13.44
CA ILE A 182 5.65 -0.64 14.84
C ILE A 182 7.16 -0.87 14.96
N GLN A 183 7.82 -0.10 15.81
CA GLN A 183 9.26 -0.24 16.07
C GLN A 183 9.53 -1.30 17.14
N PRO A 184 10.76 -1.84 17.23
CA PRO A 184 11.12 -2.82 18.26
C PRO A 184 10.85 -2.34 19.69
N ASP A 185 10.90 -1.03 19.94
CA ASP A 185 10.58 -0.40 21.23
C ASP A 185 9.07 -0.16 21.46
N GLY A 186 8.22 -0.69 20.58
CA GLY A 186 6.77 -0.56 20.59
C GLY A 186 6.22 0.78 20.10
N THR A 187 7.05 1.71 19.60
CA THR A 187 6.54 2.96 18.99
C THR A 187 5.67 2.64 17.79
N LEU A 188 4.43 3.12 17.76
CA LEU A 188 3.44 2.84 16.72
C LEU A 188 3.19 4.12 15.90
N PHE A 189 3.59 4.08 14.63
CA PHE A 189 3.22 5.06 13.62
C PHE A 189 1.96 4.61 12.90
N LEU A 190 1.08 5.57 12.63
CA LEU A 190 -0.25 5.31 12.07
C LEU A 190 -0.73 6.54 11.29
N ASN A 191 -1.20 6.29 10.09
CA ASN A 191 -1.85 7.27 9.23
C ASN A 191 -3.32 6.89 9.07
N PHE A 192 -4.09 7.78 8.47
CA PHE A 192 -5.36 7.41 7.87
C PHE A 192 -5.60 8.22 6.61
N GLN A 193 -6.17 7.57 5.60
CA GLN A 193 -6.46 8.15 4.30
C GLN A 193 -7.92 8.61 4.21
N HIS A 194 -8.21 9.49 3.25
CA HIS A 194 -9.56 9.85 2.75
C HIS A 194 -10.74 9.97 3.77
N PRO A 195 -10.56 10.60 4.96
CA PRO A 195 -11.66 10.78 5.90
C PRO A 195 -12.83 11.58 5.31
N ASP A 196 -14.05 11.28 5.77
CA ASP A 196 -15.22 12.08 5.43
C ASP A 196 -15.01 13.54 5.84
N ALA A 197 -15.30 14.46 4.92
CA ALA A 197 -15.11 15.90 5.14
C ALA A 197 -15.99 16.47 6.28
N GLY A 198 -17.05 15.75 6.68
CA GLY A 198 -17.91 16.05 7.81
C GLY A 198 -17.39 15.55 9.16
N SER A 199 -16.23 14.91 9.19
CA SER A 199 -15.52 14.55 10.43
C SER A 199 -15.15 15.79 11.26
N ILE A 200 -14.84 15.60 12.54
CA ILE A 200 -14.50 16.67 13.47
C ILE A 200 -13.01 17.00 13.31
N ALA A 201 -12.69 18.27 13.09
CA ALA A 201 -11.31 18.74 13.02
C ALA A 201 -10.53 18.35 14.30
N PRO A 202 -9.26 17.92 14.19
CA PRO A 202 -8.43 17.93 12.98
C PRO A 202 -8.58 16.70 12.05
N TYR A 203 -9.50 15.77 12.34
CA TYR A 203 -9.62 14.46 11.67
C TYR A 203 -10.48 14.47 10.39
N ASN A 204 -10.79 15.65 9.86
CA ASN A 204 -11.55 15.85 8.63
C ASN A 204 -10.67 16.00 7.38
N GLN A 205 -9.41 15.61 7.52
CA GLN A 205 -8.39 15.57 6.47
C GLN A 205 -7.39 14.46 6.81
N PRO A 206 -6.71 13.88 5.81
CA PRO A 206 -5.72 12.84 6.03
C PRO A 206 -4.58 13.32 6.93
N LEU A 207 -4.09 12.44 7.81
CA LEU A 207 -3.03 12.77 8.76
C LEU A 207 -1.93 11.70 8.77
N ILE A 208 -0.71 12.16 9.05
CA ILE A 208 0.45 11.32 9.36
C ILE A 208 0.79 11.52 10.82
N GLY A 209 0.97 10.44 11.59
CA GLY A 209 1.14 10.57 13.03
C GLY A 209 1.77 9.37 13.73
N VAL A 210 1.92 9.54 15.04
CA VAL A 210 2.51 8.57 15.95
C VAL A 210 1.72 8.53 17.25
N VAL A 211 1.53 7.33 17.79
CA VAL A 211 0.90 7.14 19.10
C VAL A 211 1.95 7.32 20.19
N THR A 212 1.67 8.20 21.14
CA THR A 212 2.52 8.51 22.30
C THR A 212 1.83 8.08 23.59
N GLY A 213 2.61 7.84 24.66
CA GLY A 213 2.04 7.37 25.94
C GLY A 213 1.53 5.92 25.93
N PHE A 214 1.74 5.18 24.84
CA PHE A 214 1.46 3.76 24.69
C PHE A 214 2.57 3.12 23.87
N LYS A 215 2.95 1.88 24.19
CA LYS A 215 3.82 1.04 23.38
C LYS A 215 3.06 -0.19 22.92
N ALA A 216 3.18 -0.55 21.65
CA ALA A 216 2.69 -1.83 21.16
C ALA A 216 3.31 -2.97 21.99
N GLY A 217 2.44 -3.82 22.53
CA GLY A 217 2.79 -4.83 23.53
C GLY A 217 2.40 -4.47 24.97
N ASP A 218 2.02 -3.22 25.24
CA ASP A 218 1.33 -2.85 26.49
C ASP A 218 -0.12 -3.36 26.46
N ALA A 219 -0.67 -3.66 27.64
CA ALA A 219 -2.07 -4.05 27.77
C ALA A 219 -3.01 -2.86 27.57
N PHE A 220 -4.14 -3.10 26.90
CA PHE A 220 -5.23 -2.14 26.72
C PHE A 220 -6.59 -2.83 26.71
N GLU A 221 -7.65 -2.07 26.97
CA GLU A 221 -9.03 -2.54 26.86
C GLU A 221 -9.55 -2.30 25.45
N SER A 222 -10.17 -3.30 24.82
CA SER A 222 -10.72 -3.15 23.47
C SER A 222 -11.77 -2.05 23.43
N LEU A 223 -11.71 -1.20 22.40
CA LEU A 223 -12.74 -0.18 22.18
C LEU A 223 -14.11 -0.82 21.88
N PRO A 224 -15.22 -0.20 22.34
CA PRO A 224 -16.55 -0.52 21.84
C PRO A 224 -16.75 0.01 20.41
N LEU A 225 -17.89 -0.28 19.80
CA LEU A 225 -18.28 0.38 18.55
C LEU A 225 -18.41 1.90 18.78
N PRO A 226 -17.88 2.74 17.88
CA PRO A 226 -17.97 4.18 18.02
C PRO A 226 -19.43 4.64 17.90
N SER A 227 -19.76 5.73 18.60
CA SER A 227 -21.10 6.33 18.55
C SER A 227 -21.04 7.84 18.75
N GLY A 228 -22.05 8.57 18.25
CA GLY A 228 -22.11 10.02 18.39
C GLY A 228 -20.92 10.71 17.72
N ASP A 229 -20.19 11.54 18.47
CA ASP A 229 -19.01 12.25 17.94
C ASP A 229 -17.80 11.33 17.70
N ASP A 230 -17.78 10.14 18.33
CA ASP A 230 -16.67 9.19 18.18
C ASP A 230 -16.65 8.52 16.80
N THR A 231 -17.75 8.56 16.04
CA THR A 231 -17.75 8.11 14.64
C THR A 231 -17.07 9.11 13.70
N ARG A 232 -16.72 10.31 14.18
CA ARG A 232 -16.23 11.43 13.36
C ARG A 232 -14.83 11.88 13.75
N ARG A 233 -14.10 11.10 14.52
CA ARG A 233 -12.74 11.41 14.99
C ARG A 233 -11.94 10.14 15.18
N LEU A 234 -10.62 10.26 15.20
CA LEU A 234 -9.77 9.17 15.67
C LEU A 234 -10.02 8.94 17.17
N VAL A 235 -10.21 7.68 17.55
CA VAL A 235 -10.27 7.22 18.95
C VAL A 235 -9.26 6.10 19.15
N LEU A 236 -8.45 6.20 20.19
CA LEU A 236 -7.46 5.20 20.58
C LEU A 236 -7.89 4.54 21.90
N ALA A 237 -7.61 3.25 22.05
CA ALA A 237 -7.80 2.49 23.28
C ALA A 237 -6.84 2.93 24.38
N ALA A 238 -5.62 3.33 24.00
CA ALA A 238 -4.58 3.80 24.89
C ALA A 238 -3.62 4.76 24.15
N GLY A 239 -3.00 5.66 24.92
CA GLY A 239 -2.09 6.67 24.39
C GLY A 239 -2.81 7.87 23.76
N GLU A 240 -2.02 8.75 23.14
CA GLU A 240 -2.45 9.98 22.51
C GLU A 240 -1.88 10.04 21.09
N TYR A 241 -2.66 10.56 20.14
CA TYR A 241 -2.23 10.72 18.76
C TYR A 241 -1.48 12.04 18.56
N THR A 242 -0.19 11.95 18.25
CA THR A 242 0.65 13.10 17.90
C THR A 242 0.72 13.22 16.39
N ILE A 243 0.21 14.35 15.88
CA ILE A 243 0.22 14.66 14.45
C ILE A 243 1.62 15.11 14.07
N LEU A 244 2.20 14.44 13.08
CA LEU A 244 3.53 14.75 12.53
C LEU A 244 3.43 15.69 11.33
N GLY A 245 2.38 15.57 10.51
CA GLY A 245 2.23 16.37 9.31
C GLY A 245 0.81 16.45 8.78
N TYR A 246 0.55 17.52 8.03
CA TYR A 246 -0.68 17.72 7.26
C TYR A 246 -0.30 17.87 5.79
N VAL A 247 -0.99 17.14 4.92
CA VAL A 247 -0.81 17.30 3.47
C VAL A 247 -1.02 18.75 3.07
N GLY A 248 -0.15 19.27 2.21
CA GLY A 248 -0.21 20.63 1.71
C GLY A 248 0.38 21.69 2.65
N ASN A 249 0.77 21.33 3.88
CA ASN A 249 1.53 22.21 4.77
C ASN A 249 3.04 22.02 4.57
N PRO A 250 3.87 23.01 4.95
CA PRO A 250 5.32 22.83 5.01
C PRO A 250 5.70 21.59 5.83
N ILE A 251 6.63 20.78 5.33
CA ILE A 251 7.03 19.52 5.97
C ILE A 251 7.59 19.76 7.39
N SER A 252 8.36 20.83 7.55
CA SER A 252 8.85 21.32 8.84
C SER A 252 8.78 22.84 8.91
N ALA A 253 9.04 23.42 10.09
CA ALA A 253 9.04 24.87 10.28
C ALA A 253 10.04 25.62 9.38
N THR A 254 11.05 24.93 8.86
CA THR A 254 12.08 25.48 7.97
C THR A 254 11.95 25.03 6.53
N SER A 255 11.05 24.08 6.23
CA SER A 255 10.89 23.55 4.88
C SER A 255 10.11 24.52 3.98
N THR A 256 10.54 24.64 2.73
CA THR A 256 9.78 25.31 1.66
C THR A 256 8.92 24.34 0.86
N GLU A 257 9.17 23.04 1.00
CA GLU A 257 8.39 22.00 0.35
C GLU A 257 7.14 21.69 1.15
N LEU A 258 6.06 21.40 0.44
CA LEU A 258 4.78 21.06 1.04
C LEU A 258 4.62 19.54 1.07
N LEU A 259 4.15 19.01 2.19
CA LEU A 259 3.96 17.59 2.40
C LEU A 259 2.97 17.02 1.37
N GLY A 260 3.37 15.93 0.71
CA GLY A 260 2.58 15.30 -0.36
C GLY A 260 2.54 16.08 -1.68
N SER A 261 3.31 17.16 -1.82
CA SER A 261 3.35 17.93 -3.08
C SER A 261 4.23 17.26 -4.13
N ILE A 262 3.78 17.38 -5.38
CA ILE A 262 4.48 16.89 -6.56
C ILE A 262 4.72 18.11 -7.45
N THR A 263 5.98 18.41 -7.74
CA THR A 263 6.39 19.56 -8.54
C THR A 263 7.11 19.12 -9.81
N ASN A 264 6.90 19.86 -10.90
CA ASN A 264 7.65 19.62 -12.15
C ASN A 264 9.08 20.18 -12.07
N PRO A 265 9.95 19.90 -13.05
CA PRO A 265 11.34 20.39 -13.06
C PRO A 265 11.49 21.92 -13.13
N ASN A 266 10.41 22.65 -13.46
CA ASN A 266 10.37 24.12 -13.43
C ASN A 266 9.99 24.68 -12.05
N GLY A 267 9.71 23.82 -11.07
CA GLY A 267 9.26 24.19 -9.72
C GLY A 267 7.77 24.52 -9.62
N GLU A 268 6.97 24.18 -10.63
CA GLU A 268 5.51 24.38 -10.59
C GLU A 268 4.83 23.18 -9.92
N SER A 269 3.89 23.45 -9.02
CA SER A 269 3.07 22.41 -8.38
C SER A 269 2.15 21.74 -9.41
N ILE A 270 2.26 20.41 -9.52
CA ILE A 270 1.40 19.56 -10.35
C ILE A 270 0.17 19.13 -9.54
N LEU A 271 0.40 18.60 -8.34
CA LEU A 271 -0.61 18.03 -7.46
C LEU A 271 -0.13 18.11 -6.00
N ALA A 272 -1.06 18.25 -5.06
CA ALA A 272 -0.83 17.92 -3.65
C ALA A 272 -1.65 16.66 -3.34
N CYS A 273 -0.97 15.53 -3.13
CA CYS A 273 -1.61 14.23 -2.97
C CYS A 273 -2.19 14.07 -1.55
N PRO A 274 -3.52 14.00 -1.37
CA PRO A 274 -4.16 13.87 -0.07
C PRO A 274 -4.30 12.41 0.37
N ALA A 275 -3.39 11.53 -0.05
CA ALA A 275 -3.51 10.09 0.14
C ALA A 275 -2.28 9.50 0.84
N PRO A 276 -1.98 9.89 2.10
CA PRO A 276 -0.84 9.32 2.82
C PRO A 276 -1.09 7.84 3.13
N ASP A 277 -0.08 7.02 2.84
CA ASP A 277 -0.20 5.57 2.88
C ASP A 277 0.93 4.93 3.70
N GLY A 278 1.58 3.88 3.18
CA GLY A 278 2.65 3.12 3.80
C GLY A 278 3.75 3.98 4.45
N ASN A 279 4.06 3.66 5.70
CA ASN A 279 5.10 4.33 6.48
C ASN A 279 6.35 3.44 6.60
N MET A 280 7.52 4.05 6.41
CA MET A 280 8.82 3.41 6.61
C MET A 280 9.63 4.28 7.57
N PHE A 281 9.66 3.90 8.85
CA PHE A 281 10.52 4.59 9.82
C PHE A 281 11.87 3.88 9.94
N LEU A 282 12.92 4.61 9.56
CA LEU A 282 14.31 4.18 9.56
C LEU A 282 15.05 4.82 10.75
N PRO A 283 15.30 4.08 11.84
CA PRO A 283 15.99 4.63 13.00
C PRO A 283 17.45 5.01 12.68
N ILE A 284 17.89 6.16 13.21
CA ILE A 284 19.28 6.62 13.23
C ILE A 284 19.85 6.44 14.64
N THR A 285 19.07 6.82 15.65
CA THR A 285 19.35 6.56 17.07
C THR A 285 18.08 6.06 17.75
N ALA A 286 18.13 5.85 19.08
CA ALA A 286 16.93 5.52 19.84
C ALA A 286 15.87 6.64 19.85
N ASN A 287 16.27 7.89 19.59
CA ASN A 287 15.41 9.08 19.66
C ASN A 287 15.39 9.88 18.36
N GLU A 288 15.92 9.32 17.27
CA GLU A 288 16.08 10.03 16.00
C GLU A 288 15.92 9.03 14.85
N GLY A 289 15.23 9.43 13.79
CA GLY A 289 15.08 8.61 12.59
C GLY A 289 14.29 9.33 11.51
N ASP A 290 14.33 8.75 10.31
CA ASP A 290 13.61 9.27 9.15
C ASP A 290 12.32 8.49 8.96
N LEU A 291 11.18 9.19 8.96
CA LEU A 291 9.89 8.64 8.56
C LEU A 291 9.64 8.96 7.09
N TYR A 292 9.67 7.93 6.25
CA TYR A 292 9.17 8.02 4.89
C TYR A 292 7.68 7.65 4.88
N THR A 293 6.88 8.40 4.12
CA THR A 293 5.45 8.14 3.95
C THR A 293 5.08 8.20 2.49
N ASN A 294 4.51 7.11 2.00
CA ASN A 294 3.97 7.00 0.65
C ASN A 294 2.76 7.90 0.46
N PHE A 295 2.53 8.27 -0.81
CA PHE A 295 1.36 9.02 -1.23
C PHE A 295 0.74 8.35 -2.46
N GLU A 296 -0.47 7.82 -2.26
CA GLU A 296 -1.17 6.95 -3.19
C GLU A 296 -1.90 7.76 -4.29
N CYS A 297 -1.11 8.49 -5.09
CA CYS A 297 -1.58 9.27 -6.21
C CYS A 297 -0.94 8.84 -7.53
N ARG A 298 -1.38 9.44 -8.62
CA ARG A 298 -0.89 9.19 -9.99
C ARG A 298 -0.51 10.53 -10.64
N PRO A 299 0.78 10.91 -10.69
CA PRO A 299 1.96 10.17 -10.24
C PRO A 299 1.99 9.98 -8.72
N GLY A 300 2.67 8.91 -8.28
CA GLY A 300 2.90 8.65 -6.87
C GLY A 300 4.04 9.51 -6.33
N THR A 301 4.16 9.62 -5.02
CA THR A 301 5.31 10.28 -4.40
C THR A 301 5.54 9.74 -2.98
N VAL A 302 6.65 10.14 -2.38
CA VAL A 302 7.03 9.78 -1.01
C VAL A 302 7.59 11.02 -0.33
N SER A 303 7.12 11.34 0.87
CA SER A 303 7.80 12.32 1.72
C SER A 303 8.81 11.65 2.63
N LYS A 304 9.84 12.38 3.03
CA LYS A 304 10.73 12.06 4.13
C LYS A 304 10.60 13.14 5.20
N MET A 305 10.31 12.74 6.43
CA MET A 305 10.32 13.59 7.61
C MET A 305 11.40 13.11 8.58
N HIS A 306 12.37 13.96 8.91
CA HIS A 306 13.33 13.66 9.96
C HIS A 306 12.71 13.95 11.32
N LEU A 307 12.64 12.93 12.16
CA LEU A 307 11.96 12.97 13.45
C LEU A 307 12.96 12.94 14.61
N GLN A 308 12.71 13.77 15.60
CA GLN A 308 13.41 13.74 16.90
C GLN A 308 12.43 13.54 18.04
N ARG A 309 12.78 12.66 18.97
CA ARG A 309 12.04 12.36 20.20
C ARG A 309 12.70 13.02 21.39
N ASP A 310 11.93 13.83 22.13
CA ASP A 310 12.41 14.44 23.37
C ASP A 310 12.42 13.46 24.56
N ASP A 311 12.98 13.89 25.70
CA ASP A 311 13.03 13.09 26.93
C ASP A 311 11.64 12.80 27.53
N ALA A 312 10.61 13.54 27.13
CA ALA A 312 9.22 13.32 27.52
C ALA A 312 8.51 12.31 26.58
N GLY A 313 9.17 11.85 25.52
CA GLY A 313 8.65 10.89 24.56
C GLY A 313 7.86 11.52 23.40
N ASN A 314 7.86 12.85 23.27
CA ASN A 314 7.17 13.53 22.17
C ASN A 314 8.05 13.54 20.92
N TRP A 315 7.44 13.25 19.78
CA TRP A 315 8.09 13.34 18.47
C TRP A 315 7.81 14.67 17.80
N SER A 316 8.81 15.20 17.09
CA SER A 316 8.69 16.40 16.28
C SER A 316 9.46 16.26 14.97
N VAL A 317 8.97 16.92 13.91
CA VAL A 317 9.63 16.99 12.60
C VAL A 317 10.58 18.19 12.57
N THR A 318 11.86 17.97 12.31
CA THR A 318 12.85 19.06 12.25
C THR A 318 13.20 19.46 10.82
N GLU A 319 13.22 18.51 9.89
CA GLU A 319 13.52 18.71 8.47
C GLU A 319 12.80 17.66 7.63
N GLY A 320 12.83 17.82 6.31
CA GLY A 320 12.25 16.85 5.40
C GLY A 320 12.31 17.29 3.94
N GLU A 321 11.98 16.35 3.05
CA GLU A 321 12.00 16.48 1.59
C GLU A 321 10.84 15.68 0.98
N MET A 322 10.40 16.08 -0.21
CA MET A 322 9.68 15.19 -1.13
C MET A 322 10.73 14.45 -1.98
N VAL A 323 10.70 13.12 -1.93
CA VAL A 323 11.71 12.28 -2.59
C VAL A 323 11.65 12.48 -4.11
N ASN A 324 12.82 12.67 -4.73
CA ASN A 324 12.95 12.86 -6.16
C ASN A 324 13.12 11.51 -6.89
N PHE A 325 12.16 11.18 -7.76
CA PHE A 325 12.12 9.96 -8.56
C PHE A 325 12.44 10.18 -10.05
N VAL A 326 12.82 11.40 -10.47
CA VAL A 326 13.05 11.72 -11.88
C VAL A 326 14.09 10.79 -12.51
N GLU A 327 15.16 10.45 -11.79
CA GLU A 327 16.26 9.60 -12.31
C GLU A 327 15.83 8.16 -12.66
N ILE A 328 14.73 7.67 -12.06
CA ILE A 328 14.18 6.34 -12.33
C ILE A 328 12.91 6.38 -13.20
N GLY A 329 12.59 7.54 -13.79
CA GLY A 329 11.39 7.72 -14.61
C GLY A 329 10.10 7.86 -13.79
N GLY A 330 10.21 8.32 -12.53
CA GLY A 330 9.09 8.56 -11.65
C GLY A 330 8.53 7.31 -10.99
N THR A 331 7.43 7.52 -10.26
CA THR A 331 6.72 6.45 -9.55
C THR A 331 5.20 6.63 -9.65
N TRP A 332 4.44 5.61 -9.29
CA TRP A 332 3.02 5.49 -9.59
C TRP A 332 2.27 4.79 -8.48
N ASN A 333 1.23 5.44 -7.94
CA ASN A 333 0.35 4.87 -6.91
C ASN A 333 1.13 4.20 -5.78
N ASN A 334 2.00 4.95 -5.09
CA ASN A 334 2.76 4.40 -3.97
C ASN A 334 1.78 4.05 -2.85
N CYS A 335 1.57 2.76 -2.63
CA CYS A 335 0.58 2.24 -1.69
C CYS A 335 1.25 1.93 -0.35
N ASN A 336 1.19 0.68 0.12
CA ASN A 336 1.85 0.24 1.33
C ASN A 336 3.38 0.21 1.18
N ALA A 337 4.08 -0.12 2.26
CA ALA A 337 5.54 -0.10 2.29
C ALA A 337 6.12 -1.01 3.35
N SER A 338 7.40 -1.35 3.19
CA SER A 338 8.16 -2.10 4.19
C SER A 338 9.54 -1.50 4.44
N VAL A 339 10.22 -1.98 5.48
CA VAL A 339 11.63 -1.62 5.74
C VAL A 339 12.45 -2.89 5.61
N THR A 340 13.53 -2.81 4.85
CA THR A 340 14.44 -3.93 4.63
C THR A 340 15.23 -4.26 5.91
N PRO A 341 15.76 -5.48 6.04
CA PRO A 341 16.67 -5.85 7.14
C PRO A 341 17.95 -4.98 7.23
N TRP A 342 18.32 -4.26 6.16
CA TRP A 342 19.48 -3.37 6.11
C TRP A 342 19.11 -1.88 6.22
N ASN A 343 17.92 -1.58 6.77
CA ASN A 343 17.47 -0.24 7.16
C ASN A 343 17.30 0.73 5.98
N THR A 344 16.70 0.26 4.89
CA THR A 344 16.21 1.07 3.77
C THR A 344 14.69 0.94 3.67
N GLY A 345 14.03 1.96 3.12
CA GLY A 345 12.59 1.90 2.84
C GLY A 345 12.33 1.16 1.53
N LEU A 346 11.20 0.48 1.42
CA LEU A 346 10.74 -0.13 0.17
C LEU A 346 9.30 0.30 -0.08
N THR A 347 9.11 1.18 -1.05
CA THR A 347 7.79 1.65 -1.50
C THR A 347 7.30 0.78 -2.66
N SER A 348 6.00 0.52 -2.72
CA SER A 348 5.38 -0.38 -3.69
C SER A 348 4.45 0.39 -4.63
N GLU A 349 4.68 0.24 -5.95
CA GLU A 349 3.82 0.85 -6.98
C GLU A 349 2.65 -0.08 -7.30
N GLU A 350 1.44 0.43 -7.06
CA GLU A 350 0.18 -0.30 -7.21
C GLU A 350 -0.50 0.11 -8.54
N SER A 351 -1.46 -0.69 -9.02
CA SER A 351 -2.25 -0.44 -10.23
C SER A 351 -1.44 -0.09 -11.50
N PRO A 352 -0.47 -0.92 -11.94
CA PRO A 352 0.20 -0.70 -13.23
C PRO A 352 -0.78 -0.89 -14.41
N PRO A 353 -0.53 -0.25 -15.56
CA PRO A 353 -1.34 -0.43 -16.76
C PRO A 353 -1.09 -1.79 -17.43
N ASP A 354 -1.58 -2.87 -16.82
CA ASP A 354 -1.44 -4.25 -17.28
C ASP A 354 -2.76 -4.87 -17.76
N THR A 355 -3.90 -4.27 -17.41
CA THR A 355 -5.24 -4.65 -17.88
C THR A 355 -5.91 -3.53 -18.67
N ALA A 356 -6.93 -3.87 -19.47
CA ALA A 356 -7.74 -2.88 -20.19
C ALA A 356 -8.47 -1.90 -19.25
N ALA A 357 -8.86 -2.34 -18.05
CA ALA A 357 -9.51 -1.48 -17.07
C ALA A 357 -8.54 -0.43 -16.53
N ILE A 358 -7.31 -0.84 -16.16
CA ILE A 358 -6.29 0.07 -15.62
C ILE A 358 -5.64 0.92 -16.73
N TRP A 359 -5.67 0.48 -17.99
CA TRP A 359 -5.16 1.29 -19.11
C TRP A 359 -5.87 2.65 -19.22
N GLY A 360 -7.19 2.70 -19.02
CA GLY A 360 -7.92 3.96 -19.01
C GLY A 360 -7.49 4.89 -17.86
N VAL A 361 -7.14 4.32 -16.72
CA VAL A 361 -6.60 5.04 -15.56
C VAL A 361 -5.23 5.62 -15.88
N TRP A 362 -4.34 4.84 -16.51
CA TRP A 362 -3.06 5.33 -16.98
C TRP A 362 -3.20 6.47 -17.98
N GLN A 363 -4.08 6.35 -18.98
CA GLN A 363 -4.32 7.42 -19.95
C GLN A 363 -4.74 8.75 -19.30
N ALA A 364 -5.46 8.68 -18.18
CA ALA A 364 -5.86 9.87 -17.42
C ALA A 364 -4.72 10.46 -16.56
N GLY A 365 -3.88 9.62 -15.95
CA GLY A 365 -2.81 10.06 -15.05
C GLY A 365 -1.45 10.32 -15.71
N ALA A 366 -1.14 9.67 -16.82
CA ALA A 366 0.15 9.79 -17.52
C ALA A 366 0.54 11.24 -17.86
N PRO A 367 -0.38 12.15 -18.27
CA PRO A 367 -0.02 13.56 -18.50
C PRO A 367 0.54 14.28 -17.26
N LEU A 368 0.13 13.89 -16.05
CA LEU A 368 0.68 14.45 -14.81
C LEU A 368 2.09 13.90 -14.54
N LEU A 369 2.32 12.61 -14.80
CA LEU A 369 3.65 12.00 -14.73
C LEU A 369 4.58 12.59 -15.81
N ASP A 370 4.09 12.81 -17.03
CA ASP A 370 4.84 13.49 -18.10
C ASP A 370 5.27 14.89 -17.68
N SER A 371 4.37 15.63 -17.00
CA SER A 371 4.69 16.95 -16.45
C SER A 371 5.75 16.87 -15.36
N TYR A 372 5.67 15.88 -14.46
CA TYR A 372 6.66 15.64 -13.41
C TYR A 372 8.05 15.32 -13.98
N LEU A 373 8.11 14.51 -15.03
CA LEU A 373 9.37 14.12 -15.66
C LEU A 373 9.92 15.17 -16.63
N GLY A 374 9.06 16.03 -17.18
CA GLY A 374 9.41 16.91 -18.30
C GLY A 374 9.60 16.17 -19.63
N VAL A 375 9.29 14.87 -19.67
CA VAL A 375 9.37 13.98 -20.84
C VAL A 375 8.21 12.98 -20.79
N LYS A 376 7.93 12.33 -21.91
CA LYS A 376 6.87 11.32 -21.99
C LYS A 376 7.21 10.10 -21.13
N SER A 377 6.27 9.70 -20.27
CA SER A 377 6.35 8.55 -19.39
C SER A 377 6.21 7.22 -20.14
N ASN A 378 6.81 6.17 -19.57
CA ASN A 378 6.79 4.83 -20.13
C ASN A 378 5.85 3.93 -19.28
N PRO A 379 4.77 3.38 -19.84
CA PRO A 379 3.83 2.53 -19.10
C PRO A 379 4.44 1.22 -18.58
N PHE A 380 5.55 0.76 -19.16
CA PHE A 380 6.29 -0.41 -18.69
C PHE A 380 7.23 -0.11 -17.51
N ASN A 381 7.40 1.17 -17.15
CA ASN A 381 8.31 1.62 -16.10
C ASN A 381 7.61 1.92 -14.76
N VAL A 382 6.42 1.36 -14.54
CA VAL A 382 5.64 1.47 -13.30
C VAL A 382 5.10 0.10 -12.87
N GLY A 383 4.80 -0.09 -11.59
CA GLY A 383 4.35 -1.35 -11.00
C GLY A 383 5.48 -2.16 -10.35
N TYR A 384 6.54 -1.50 -9.88
CA TYR A 384 7.70 -2.12 -9.25
C TYR A 384 7.90 -1.64 -7.82
N ALA A 385 8.65 -2.41 -7.04
CA ALA A 385 9.19 -1.95 -5.77
C ALA A 385 10.32 -0.94 -6.03
N VAL A 386 10.36 0.14 -5.24
CA VAL A 386 11.43 1.14 -5.27
C VAL A 386 12.04 1.25 -3.88
N GLU A 387 13.34 1.00 -3.79
CA GLU A 387 14.11 1.14 -2.56
C GLU A 387 14.50 2.60 -2.33
N LEU A 388 14.30 3.07 -1.10
CA LEU A 388 14.61 4.40 -0.61
C LEU A 388 15.80 4.29 0.35
N ILE A 389 16.95 4.79 -0.09
CA ILE A 389 18.22 4.68 0.61
C ILE A 389 18.59 6.06 1.15
N PRO A 390 18.54 6.29 2.48
CA PRO A 390 18.92 7.57 3.07
C PRO A 390 20.38 7.93 2.76
N GLN A 391 20.61 9.18 2.36
CA GLN A 391 21.93 9.76 2.12
C GLN A 391 22.07 11.09 2.88
N PRO A 392 23.29 11.56 3.16
CA PRO A 392 23.48 12.89 3.78
C PRO A 392 22.91 14.05 2.96
N SER A 393 22.72 13.88 1.64
CA SER A 393 22.23 14.91 0.73
C SER A 393 20.79 14.67 0.24
N GLY A 394 20.02 13.79 0.90
CA GLY A 394 18.64 13.46 0.52
C GLY A 394 18.41 11.96 0.49
N THR A 395 17.65 11.48 -0.49
CA THR A 395 17.32 10.06 -0.64
C THR A 395 17.75 9.56 -2.01
N GLN A 396 18.57 8.51 -2.04
CA GLN A 396 18.84 7.76 -3.26
C GLN A 396 17.69 6.76 -3.49
N VAL A 397 17.28 6.61 -4.75
CA VAL A 397 16.18 5.70 -5.12
C VAL A 397 16.67 4.65 -6.11
N VAL A 398 16.21 3.40 -5.94
CA VAL A 398 16.54 2.27 -6.83
C VAL A 398 15.27 1.51 -7.16
N LYS A 399 14.94 1.38 -8.45
CA LYS A 399 13.79 0.58 -8.91
C LYS A 399 14.22 -0.87 -9.15
N HIS A 400 13.58 -1.82 -8.47
CA HIS A 400 13.93 -3.24 -8.54
C HIS A 400 13.09 -3.97 -9.59
N TYR A 401 13.53 -3.92 -10.84
CA TYR A 401 12.87 -4.59 -11.95
C TYR A 401 12.90 -6.12 -11.85
N ALA A 402 13.95 -6.70 -11.25
CA ALA A 402 14.08 -8.15 -11.06
C ALA A 402 13.00 -8.73 -10.14
N MET A 403 12.34 -7.89 -9.33
CA MET A 403 11.25 -8.27 -8.43
C MET A 403 9.88 -8.40 -9.13
N GLY A 404 9.80 -8.10 -10.44
CA GLY A 404 8.58 -8.23 -11.24
C GLY A 404 7.66 -7.02 -11.25
N ARG A 405 6.74 -6.99 -12.20
CA ARG A 405 5.79 -5.90 -12.47
C ARG A 405 4.35 -6.35 -12.33
N PHE A 406 3.66 -5.88 -11.31
CA PHE A 406 2.25 -6.17 -10.99
C PHE A 406 1.72 -5.13 -9.98
N SER A 407 0.51 -5.30 -9.46
CA SER A 407 -0.13 -4.34 -8.53
C SER A 407 0.46 -4.52 -7.13
N GLN A 408 1.68 -4.01 -6.90
CA GLN A 408 2.35 -4.28 -5.65
C GLN A 408 1.70 -3.48 -4.53
N GLU A 409 0.95 -4.16 -3.66
CA GLU A 409 0.50 -3.58 -2.41
C GLU A 409 1.71 -3.31 -1.51
N ILE A 410 2.46 -4.37 -1.26
CA ILE A 410 3.66 -4.37 -0.44
C ILE A 410 4.65 -5.39 -0.97
N ALA A 411 5.93 -5.08 -0.90
CA ALA A 411 7.01 -6.06 -0.98
C ALA A 411 7.67 -6.17 0.40
N LEU A 412 7.67 -7.36 1.02
CA LEU A 412 8.24 -7.60 2.34
C LEU A 412 9.46 -8.52 2.25
N VAL A 413 10.64 -7.99 2.56
CA VAL A 413 11.88 -8.77 2.62
C VAL A 413 11.93 -9.57 3.92
N MET A 414 12.10 -10.88 3.79
CA MET A 414 12.24 -11.82 4.92
C MET A 414 13.58 -11.63 5.65
N PRO A 415 13.70 -12.09 6.91
CA PRO A 415 14.93 -11.95 7.70
C PRO A 415 16.19 -12.60 7.12
N ASP A 416 16.08 -13.54 6.16
CA ASP A 416 17.23 -14.05 5.41
C ASP A 416 17.87 -13.01 4.47
N SER A 417 17.24 -11.83 4.33
CA SER A 417 17.65 -10.75 3.45
C SER A 417 17.63 -11.12 1.97
N LYS A 418 16.91 -12.19 1.59
CA LYS A 418 16.85 -12.71 0.22
C LYS A 418 15.44 -12.92 -0.28
N THR A 419 14.60 -13.54 0.54
CA THR A 419 13.25 -13.96 0.15
C THR A 419 12.31 -12.77 0.31
N VAL A 420 11.48 -12.52 -0.69
CA VAL A 420 10.49 -11.42 -0.68
C VAL A 420 9.12 -12.00 -0.99
N TYR A 421 8.15 -11.66 -0.14
CA TYR A 421 6.73 -11.93 -0.36
C TYR A 421 5.97 -10.64 -0.68
N TYR A 422 4.85 -10.79 -1.36
CA TYR A 422 4.09 -9.66 -1.91
C TYR A 422 2.59 -9.77 -1.60
N GLY A 423 1.96 -8.60 -1.52
CA GLY A 423 0.57 -8.45 -1.92
C GLY A 423 0.49 -8.08 -3.42
N ASP A 424 -0.47 -8.65 -4.14
CA ASP A 424 -0.82 -8.31 -5.53
C ASP A 424 -2.29 -7.88 -5.55
N ASP A 425 -2.52 -6.57 -5.54
CA ASP A 425 -3.86 -5.99 -5.38
C ASP A 425 -4.70 -6.03 -6.67
N GLY A 426 -5.97 -6.39 -6.50
CA GLY A 426 -7.00 -6.34 -7.52
C GLY A 426 -7.55 -7.71 -7.89
N ASP A 427 -7.95 -7.83 -9.15
CA ASP A 427 -8.78 -8.91 -9.62
C ASP A 427 -8.04 -10.00 -10.40
N ASN A 428 -8.30 -11.27 -10.05
CA ASN A 428 -7.71 -12.45 -10.70
C ASN A 428 -6.18 -12.45 -10.58
N ARG A 429 -5.66 -11.99 -9.44
CA ARG A 429 -4.24 -11.76 -9.19
C ARG A 429 -3.50 -13.05 -8.82
N VAL A 430 -2.19 -12.94 -8.72
CA VAL A 430 -1.29 -14.08 -8.50
C VAL A 430 -0.47 -13.85 -7.23
N MET A 431 -0.27 -14.90 -6.44
CA MET A 431 0.67 -14.85 -5.32
C MET A 431 2.10 -15.05 -5.83
N TYR A 432 2.97 -14.08 -5.55
CA TYR A 432 4.38 -14.09 -5.96
C TYR A 432 5.34 -14.29 -4.79
N LYS A 433 6.54 -14.75 -5.12
CA LYS A 433 7.72 -14.75 -4.26
C LYS A 433 8.94 -14.41 -5.11
N PHE A 434 9.85 -13.62 -4.59
CA PHE A 434 11.16 -13.39 -5.20
C PHE A 434 12.25 -13.92 -4.28
N VAL A 435 13.31 -14.46 -4.86
CA VAL A 435 14.49 -14.89 -4.10
C VAL A 435 15.71 -14.25 -4.75
N ALA A 436 16.33 -13.31 -4.03
CA ALA A 436 17.56 -12.66 -4.45
C ALA A 436 18.71 -13.67 -4.61
N ASP A 437 19.65 -13.38 -5.51
CA ASP A 437 20.86 -14.19 -5.65
C ASP A 437 21.74 -14.07 -4.40
N ASN A 438 21.87 -12.85 -3.87
CA ASN A 438 22.70 -12.53 -2.70
C ASN A 438 21.87 -11.86 -1.59
N PRO A 439 22.11 -12.19 -0.31
CA PRO A 439 21.50 -11.46 0.81
C PRO A 439 21.83 -9.97 0.77
N GLY A 440 20.82 -9.12 0.94
CA GLY A 440 20.97 -7.66 0.98
C GLY A 440 21.09 -6.99 -0.38
N ASP A 441 20.89 -7.72 -1.47
CA ASP A 441 20.97 -7.20 -2.84
C ASP A 441 19.76 -7.68 -3.65
N LEU A 442 18.77 -6.82 -3.79
CA LEU A 442 17.53 -7.10 -4.53
C LEU A 442 17.70 -6.92 -6.05
N SER A 443 18.89 -6.53 -6.54
CA SER A 443 19.09 -6.19 -7.94
C SER A 443 19.16 -7.37 -8.89
N ALA A 444 19.25 -8.60 -8.37
CA ALA A 444 19.26 -9.82 -9.15
C ALA A 444 18.68 -10.99 -8.36
N GLY A 445 17.94 -11.87 -9.05
CA GLY A 445 17.35 -13.04 -8.43
C GLY A 445 16.37 -13.75 -9.34
N THR A 446 15.51 -14.58 -8.74
CA THR A 446 14.49 -15.37 -9.43
C THR A 446 13.10 -15.01 -8.92
N LEU A 447 12.18 -14.71 -9.85
CA LEU A 447 10.77 -14.48 -9.56
C LEU A 447 10.00 -15.81 -9.68
N TYR A 448 9.12 -16.06 -8.73
CA TYR A 448 8.26 -17.23 -8.64
C TYR A 448 6.79 -16.81 -8.54
N ALA A 449 5.89 -17.64 -9.09
CA ALA A 449 4.46 -17.53 -8.90
C ALA A 449 3.90 -18.84 -8.32
N ALA A 450 2.86 -18.72 -7.49
CA ALA A 450 2.22 -19.86 -6.86
C ALA A 450 1.25 -20.58 -7.82
N LYS A 451 1.37 -21.90 -7.91
CA LYS A 451 0.28 -22.80 -8.29
C LYS A 451 -0.38 -23.31 -7.02
N ILE A 452 -1.70 -23.17 -6.93
CA ILE A 452 -2.47 -23.56 -5.76
C ILE A 452 -3.14 -24.91 -5.99
N SER A 453 -3.20 -25.70 -4.91
CA SER A 453 -4.12 -26.83 -4.79
C SER A 453 -4.81 -26.79 -3.43
N GLN A 454 -6.14 -26.80 -3.44
CA GLN A 454 -6.94 -26.69 -2.22
C GLN A 454 -7.13 -28.04 -1.51
N ASP A 455 -6.92 -28.06 -0.20
CA ASP A 455 -7.30 -29.13 0.72
C ASP A 455 -8.15 -28.55 1.86
N GLY A 456 -9.47 -28.70 1.75
CA GLY A 456 -10.41 -28.02 2.65
C GLY A 456 -10.29 -26.50 2.50
N GLU A 457 -9.95 -25.79 3.57
CA GLU A 457 -9.68 -24.35 3.53
C GLU A 457 -8.18 -24.02 3.42
N THR A 458 -7.30 -25.04 3.47
CA THR A 458 -5.86 -24.87 3.29
C THR A 458 -5.53 -24.82 1.80
N LEU A 459 -4.68 -23.88 1.41
CA LEU A 459 -4.24 -23.68 0.03
C LEU A 459 -2.76 -24.08 -0.06
N ASN A 460 -2.50 -25.27 -0.58
CA ASN A 460 -1.13 -25.77 -0.78
C ASN A 460 -0.50 -25.06 -1.97
N ILE A 461 0.81 -24.78 -1.87
CA ILE A 461 1.56 -23.98 -2.82
C ILE A 461 2.65 -24.83 -3.48
N GLU A 462 2.67 -24.83 -4.81
CA GLU A 462 3.83 -25.17 -5.63
C GLU A 462 4.39 -23.89 -6.26
N TRP A 463 5.66 -23.58 -6.00
CA TRP A 463 6.32 -22.39 -6.56
C TRP A 463 6.88 -22.67 -7.96
N ILE A 464 6.34 -21.99 -8.97
CA ILE A 464 6.81 -22.04 -10.35
C ILE A 464 7.82 -20.92 -10.57
N ALA A 465 9.05 -21.25 -10.94
CA ALA A 465 10.04 -20.26 -11.36
C ALA A 465 9.64 -19.65 -12.71
N LEU A 466 9.43 -18.33 -12.74
CA LEU A 466 9.08 -17.59 -13.96
C LEU A 466 10.31 -17.18 -14.76
N GLY A 467 11.38 -16.79 -14.06
CA GLY A 467 12.64 -16.40 -14.67
C GLY A 467 13.63 -15.85 -13.65
N SER A 468 14.91 -15.86 -14.02
CA SER A 468 15.99 -15.21 -13.27
C SER A 468 16.56 -14.05 -14.09
N GLY A 469 16.86 -12.94 -13.45
CA GLY A 469 17.25 -11.70 -14.12
C GLY A 469 17.89 -10.69 -13.18
N ASN A 470 18.29 -9.54 -13.74
CA ASN A 470 18.85 -8.43 -12.97
C ASN A 470 18.29 -7.08 -13.47
N ASP A 471 18.26 -6.10 -12.56
CA ASP A 471 17.69 -4.78 -12.78
C ASP A 471 18.29 -4.08 -13.99
N ALA A 472 19.61 -4.16 -14.18
CA ALA A 472 20.28 -3.45 -15.26
C ALA A 472 19.83 -3.95 -16.65
N ALA A 473 19.75 -5.27 -16.84
CA ALA A 473 19.35 -5.86 -18.12
C ALA A 473 17.85 -5.67 -18.41
N ILE A 474 17.01 -5.79 -17.38
CA ILE A 474 15.55 -5.62 -17.51
C ILE A 474 15.23 -4.13 -17.74
N GLY A 475 15.83 -3.22 -16.98
CA GLY A 475 15.67 -1.77 -17.15
C GLY A 475 16.12 -1.27 -18.52
N ALA A 476 17.21 -1.82 -19.07
CA ALA A 476 17.64 -1.52 -20.44
C ALA A 476 16.57 -1.96 -21.47
N ALA A 477 15.97 -3.14 -21.30
CA ALA A 477 14.90 -3.60 -22.17
C ALA A 477 13.63 -2.73 -22.05
N ILE A 478 13.28 -2.27 -20.85
CA ILE A 478 12.16 -1.34 -20.64
C ILE A 478 12.41 -0.01 -21.35
N ALA A 479 13.64 0.51 -21.33
CA ALA A 479 14.00 1.74 -22.02
C ALA A 479 13.85 1.63 -23.54
N GLU A 480 14.08 0.45 -24.13
CA GLU A 480 13.83 0.19 -25.56
C GLU A 480 12.33 0.18 -25.91
N LEU A 481 11.45 -0.02 -24.93
CA LEU A 481 9.99 0.03 -25.08
C LEU A 481 9.40 1.44 -24.91
N GLN A 482 10.25 2.47 -24.75
CA GLN A 482 9.78 3.83 -24.54
C GLN A 482 8.94 4.31 -25.74
N PRO A 483 7.71 4.80 -25.53
CA PRO A 483 6.88 5.28 -26.62
C PRO A 483 7.46 6.55 -27.25
N GLU A 484 7.39 6.65 -28.58
CA GLU A 484 7.85 7.81 -29.37
C GLU A 484 7.32 9.16 -28.89
#